data_AF-A0LFY6-F1
#
_entry.id   AF-A0LFY6-F1
#
_cell.length_a   1.000
_cell.length_b   1.000
_cell.length_c   1.000
_cell.angle_alpha   90.00
_cell.angle_beta   90.00
_cell.angle_gamma   90.00
#
_symmetry.space_group_name_H-M   'P 1'
#
loop_
_entity.id
_entity.type
_entity.pdbx_description
1 polymer ?
#
loop_
_entity_poly.entity_id
_entity_poly.type
_entity_poly.pdbx_seq_one_letter_code
_entity_poly.pdbx_strand_id
1 'polypeptide(L)'
;MAEPSKTKGTIKFVVWTAIAAALISYLWIEYYNGTLVSWYYYKAKSDGWAVNANAFKDAGKDKPAVLQIGSFETIEGLQAVPVKKGDRLPANTNGIIDKKTVEEGKRVTLDGNTLKVTVPMQVKEAKGFKFKDTFKHKGIQTSEWGGAWCVAFILVLGFALGMMAEGFTDMCGLKLTKIKHYEGVH
;
A
#
# COMPACT_ATOMS: atom_id res chain seq x y z
N MET A 1 -15.80 37.83 27.15
CA MET A 1 -15.41 36.63 26.38
C MET A 1 -16.20 35.47 26.94
N ALA A 2 -16.94 34.72 26.13
CA ALA A 2 -17.77 33.62 26.64
C ALA A 2 -16.86 32.51 27.19
N GLU A 3 -17.08 32.09 28.43
CA GLU A 3 -16.41 30.91 28.98
C GLU A 3 -16.72 29.70 28.08
N PRO A 4 -15.71 28.89 27.72
CA PRO A 4 -15.99 27.64 27.02
C PRO A 4 -16.88 26.79 27.93
N SER A 5 -18.12 26.56 27.49
CA SER A 5 -19.03 25.65 28.18
C SER A 5 -18.39 24.28 28.24
N LYS A 6 -18.01 23.82 29.44
CA LYS A 6 -17.47 22.47 29.67
C LYS A 6 -18.34 21.41 28.99
N THR A 7 -19.66 21.56 29.07
CA THR A 7 -20.65 20.71 28.39
C THR A 7 -20.45 20.66 26.88
N LYS A 8 -20.23 21.81 26.21
CA LYS A 8 -19.95 21.84 24.76
C LYS A 8 -18.61 21.19 24.42
N GLY A 9 -17.58 21.38 25.25
CA GLY A 9 -16.28 20.71 25.12
C GLY A 9 -16.40 19.19 25.22
N THR A 10 -17.12 18.70 26.23
CA THR A 10 -17.39 17.26 26.42
C THR A 10 -18.16 16.66 25.24
N ILE A 11 -19.21 17.31 24.76
CA ILE A 11 -19.97 16.82 23.59
C ILE A 11 -19.06 16.73 22.37
N LYS A 12 -18.25 17.77 22.12
CA LYS A 12 -17.27 17.79 21.03
C LYS A 12 -16.29 16.63 21.17
N PHE A 13 -15.68 16.46 22.35
CA PHE A 13 -14.75 15.36 22.62
C PHE A 13 -15.36 13.99 22.33
N VAL A 14 -16.55 13.71 22.87
CA VAL A 14 -17.22 12.40 22.71
C VAL A 14 -17.56 12.11 21.26
N VAL A 15 -18.15 13.07 20.55
CA VAL A 15 -18.53 12.91 19.13
C VAL A 15 -17.29 12.63 18.26
N TRP A 16 -16.25 13.44 18.39
CA TRP A 16 -15.05 13.28 17.58
C TRP A 16 -14.22 12.05 17.95
N THR A 17 -14.26 11.62 19.21
CA THR A 17 -13.69 10.33 19.64
C THR A 17 -14.40 9.16 18.95
N ALA A 18 -15.74 9.16 18.93
CA ALA A 18 -16.51 8.11 18.27
C ALA A 18 -16.23 8.07 16.76
N ILE A 19 -16.15 9.23 16.11
CA ILE A 19 -15.80 9.34 14.69
C ILE A 19 -14.39 8.83 14.43
N ALA A 20 -13.39 9.23 15.23
CA ALA A 20 -12.02 8.77 15.08
C ALA A 20 -11.90 7.25 15.27
N ALA A 21 -12.57 6.68 16.28
CA ALA A 21 -12.60 5.24 16.51
C ALA A 21 -13.23 4.48 15.34
N ALA A 22 -14.33 5.00 14.77
CA ALA A 22 -14.97 4.43 13.59
C ALA A 22 -14.04 4.44 12.37
N LEU A 23 -13.35 5.56 12.12
CA LEU A 23 -12.39 5.69 11.02
C LEU A 23 -11.20 4.72 11.18
N ILE A 24 -10.64 4.61 12.38
CA ILE A 24 -9.54 3.66 12.66
C ILE A 24 -10.01 2.22 12.43
N SER A 25 -11.20 1.87 12.92
CA SER A 25 -11.79 0.54 12.73
C SER A 25 -12.03 0.23 11.25
N TYR A 26 -12.50 1.22 10.49
CA TYR A 26 -12.70 1.11 9.05
C TYR A 26 -11.38 0.80 8.31
N LEU A 27 -10.30 1.53 8.61
CA LEU A 27 -8.97 1.26 8.02
C LEU A 27 -8.48 -0.14 8.35
N TRP A 28 -8.69 -0.56 9.60
CA TRP A 28 -8.33 -1.90 10.04
C TRP A 28 -9.06 -2.93 9.17
N ILE A 29 -10.38 -2.80 9.02
CA ILE A 29 -11.18 -3.71 8.19
C ILE A 29 -10.72 -3.69 6.72
N GLU A 30 -10.49 -2.53 6.11
CA GLU A 30 -10.01 -2.43 4.72
C GLU A 30 -8.64 -3.08 4.51
N TYR A 31 -7.76 -2.99 5.51
CA TYR A 31 -6.45 -3.63 5.47
C TYR A 31 -6.57 -5.16 5.47
N TYR A 32 -7.34 -5.71 6.41
CA TYR A 32 -7.50 -7.17 6.55
C TYR A 32 -8.35 -7.79 5.45
N ASN A 33 -9.33 -7.07 4.91
CA ASN A 33 -10.13 -7.52 3.77
C ASN A 33 -9.39 -7.43 2.43
N GLY A 34 -8.17 -6.88 2.41
CA GLY A 34 -7.34 -6.80 1.20
C GLY A 34 -7.81 -5.76 0.18
N THR A 35 -8.74 -4.87 0.52
CA THR A 35 -9.20 -3.80 -0.38
C THR A 35 -8.04 -2.91 -0.82
N LEU A 36 -7.20 -2.48 0.14
CA LEU A 36 -6.00 -1.68 -0.14
C LEU A 36 -4.99 -2.44 -1.02
N VAL A 37 -4.84 -3.74 -0.77
CA VAL A 37 -3.97 -4.64 -1.55
C VAL A 37 -4.49 -4.74 -2.99
N SER A 38 -5.81 -4.85 -3.19
CA SER A 38 -6.42 -4.90 -4.52
C SER A 38 -6.21 -3.63 -5.34
N TRP A 39 -6.14 -2.47 -4.69
CA TRP A 39 -5.83 -1.20 -5.35
C TRP A 39 -4.35 -1.04 -5.66
N TYR A 40 -3.49 -1.58 -4.81
CA TYR A 40 -2.05 -1.59 -5.04
C TYR A 40 -1.68 -2.54 -6.19
N TYR A 41 -2.25 -3.74 -6.19
CA TYR A 41 -2.01 -4.79 -7.18
C TYR A 41 -3.15 -4.88 -8.19
N TYR A 42 -3.50 -3.73 -8.77
CA TYR A 42 -4.72 -3.58 -9.56
C TYR A 42 -4.54 -4.00 -11.02
N LYS A 43 -3.55 -3.43 -11.70
CA LYS A 43 -3.36 -3.62 -13.15
C LYS A 43 -1.93 -3.96 -13.52
N ALA A 44 -1.77 -4.67 -14.63
CA ALA A 44 -0.49 -4.88 -15.26
C ALA A 44 0.02 -3.59 -15.92
N LYS A 45 1.23 -3.16 -15.57
CA LYS A 45 1.93 -2.03 -16.22
C LYS A 45 2.65 -2.44 -17.51
N SER A 46 2.91 -3.74 -17.66
CA SER A 46 3.66 -4.32 -18.78
C SER A 46 3.12 -5.71 -19.11
N ASP A 47 3.32 -6.13 -20.35
CA ASP A 47 3.11 -7.50 -20.77
C ASP A 47 4.05 -8.47 -20.07
N GLY A 48 3.55 -9.65 -19.74
CA GLY A 48 4.34 -10.71 -19.14
C GLY A 48 3.48 -11.72 -18.40
N TRP A 49 3.96 -12.14 -17.23
CA TRP A 49 3.28 -13.11 -16.38
C TRP A 49 3.11 -12.57 -14.97
N ALA A 50 1.86 -12.48 -14.52
CA ALA A 50 1.49 -12.19 -13.15
C ALA A 50 1.88 -13.38 -12.26
N VAL A 51 2.55 -13.09 -11.14
CA VAL A 51 3.11 -14.08 -10.23
C VAL A 51 3.01 -13.64 -8.77
N ASN A 52 3.17 -14.60 -7.87
CA ASN A 52 3.43 -14.34 -6.46
C ASN A 52 4.92 -14.54 -6.15
N ALA A 53 5.68 -13.44 -6.14
CA ALA A 53 7.12 -13.41 -5.90
C ALA A 53 7.54 -13.99 -4.54
N ASN A 54 6.64 -14.04 -3.55
CA ASN A 54 6.95 -14.66 -2.26
C ASN A 54 7.07 -16.18 -2.39
N ALA A 55 6.39 -16.81 -3.35
CA ALA A 55 6.39 -18.27 -3.54
C ALA A 55 7.74 -18.81 -4.04
N PHE A 56 8.57 -17.97 -4.64
CA PHE A 56 9.87 -18.37 -5.21
C PHE A 56 11.02 -17.46 -4.75
N LYS A 57 10.87 -16.79 -3.59
CA LYS A 57 11.90 -15.89 -3.03
C LYS A 57 13.24 -16.59 -2.76
N ASP A 58 13.20 -17.90 -2.50
CA ASP A 58 14.36 -18.74 -2.16
C ASP A 58 14.90 -19.51 -3.38
N ALA A 59 14.41 -19.22 -4.59
CA ALA A 59 14.92 -19.83 -5.82
C ALA A 59 16.37 -19.43 -6.10
N GLY A 60 17.14 -20.36 -6.69
CA GLY A 60 18.53 -20.16 -7.05
C GLY A 60 18.92 -20.93 -8.32
N LYS A 61 20.17 -20.80 -8.77
CA LYS A 61 20.67 -21.55 -9.93
C LYS A 61 20.65 -23.06 -9.71
N ASP A 62 21.03 -23.49 -8.51
CA ASP A 62 21.10 -24.92 -8.13
C ASP A 62 19.72 -25.49 -7.78
N LYS A 63 18.80 -24.62 -7.36
CA LYS A 63 17.41 -24.95 -7.02
C LYS A 63 16.45 -23.94 -7.66
N PRO A 64 16.19 -24.05 -8.97
CA PRO A 64 15.28 -23.14 -9.66
C PRO A 64 13.84 -23.40 -9.23
N ALA A 65 13.02 -22.33 -9.22
CA ALA A 65 11.57 -22.47 -9.09
C ALA A 65 10.94 -22.62 -10.47
N VAL A 66 10.05 -23.59 -10.63
CA VAL A 66 9.31 -23.83 -11.87
C VAL A 66 7.87 -23.39 -11.64
N LEU A 67 7.45 -22.35 -12.33
CA LEU A 67 6.10 -21.80 -12.23
C LEU A 67 5.25 -22.35 -13.37
N GLN A 68 4.10 -22.90 -13.03
CA GLN A 68 3.15 -23.41 -14.00
C GLN A 68 2.42 -22.24 -14.67
N ILE A 69 2.50 -22.16 -16.01
CA ILE A 69 1.72 -21.18 -16.77
C ILE A 69 0.30 -21.71 -16.94
N GLY A 70 -0.69 -20.88 -16.65
CA GLY A 70 -2.10 -21.22 -16.81
C GLY A 70 -3.00 -20.00 -16.67
N SER A 71 -4.32 -20.25 -16.70
CA SER A 71 -5.32 -19.23 -16.41
C SER A 71 -5.90 -19.53 -15.03
N PHE A 72 -5.63 -18.64 -14.08
CA PHE A 72 -6.03 -18.79 -12.68
C PHE A 72 -6.64 -17.47 -12.21
N GLU A 73 -7.79 -17.53 -11.53
CA GLU A 73 -8.39 -16.34 -10.91
C GLU A 73 -7.60 -15.87 -9.68
N THR A 74 -7.01 -16.84 -8.96
CA THR A 74 -6.16 -16.62 -7.80
C THR A 74 -4.84 -17.37 -8.00
N ILE A 75 -3.72 -16.69 -7.77
CA ILE A 75 -2.38 -17.28 -7.86
C ILE A 75 -2.03 -17.95 -6.52
N GLU A 76 -1.88 -19.27 -6.55
CA GLU A 76 -1.49 -20.08 -5.41
C GLU A 76 -0.13 -20.76 -5.67
N GLY A 77 0.85 -20.46 -4.81
CA GLY A 77 2.19 -21.06 -4.91
C GLY A 77 2.92 -20.70 -6.22
N LEU A 78 3.47 -21.73 -6.88
CA LEU A 78 4.30 -21.61 -8.07
C LEU A 78 3.46 -21.59 -9.36
N GLN A 79 2.63 -20.55 -9.49
CA GLN A 79 1.79 -20.32 -10.66
C GLN A 79 2.12 -18.99 -11.34
N ALA A 80 1.88 -18.94 -12.64
CA ALA A 80 2.07 -17.78 -13.48
C ALA A 80 0.87 -17.59 -14.43
N VAL A 81 0.30 -16.38 -14.47
CA VAL A 81 -0.82 -16.06 -15.36
C VAL A 81 -0.35 -15.08 -16.43
N PRO A 82 -0.47 -15.40 -17.73
CA PRO A 82 -0.10 -14.47 -18.79
C PRO A 82 -1.04 -13.25 -18.76
N VAL A 83 -0.47 -12.05 -18.77
CA VAL A 83 -1.20 -10.78 -18.72
C VAL A 83 -0.63 -9.78 -19.73
N LYS A 84 -1.50 -8.94 -20.28
CA LYS A 84 -1.15 -7.79 -21.11
C LYS A 84 -1.19 -6.51 -20.27
N LYS A 85 -0.45 -5.50 -20.71
CA LYS A 85 -0.54 -4.17 -20.10
C LYS A 85 -1.99 -3.68 -20.06
N GLY A 86 -2.44 -3.25 -18.89
CA GLY A 86 -3.79 -2.76 -18.63
C GLY A 86 -4.76 -3.82 -18.08
N ASP A 87 -4.42 -5.10 -18.18
CA ASP A 87 -5.23 -6.20 -17.66
C ASP A 87 -5.34 -6.12 -16.14
N ARG A 88 -6.51 -6.53 -15.62
CA ARG A 88 -6.72 -6.70 -14.19
C ARG A 88 -5.90 -7.89 -13.70
N LEU A 89 -5.17 -7.71 -12.61
CA LEU A 89 -4.34 -8.77 -12.06
C LEU A 89 -5.19 -9.81 -11.32
N PRO A 90 -4.85 -11.12 -11.42
CA PRO A 90 -5.42 -12.17 -10.59
C PRO A 90 -5.21 -11.88 -9.09
N ALA A 91 -6.05 -12.45 -8.24
CA ALA A 91 -5.86 -12.35 -6.80
C ALA A 91 -4.52 -12.96 -6.36
N ASN A 92 -3.94 -12.44 -5.27
CA ASN A 92 -2.61 -12.78 -4.75
C ASN A 92 -1.42 -12.47 -5.67
N THR A 93 -1.64 -11.79 -6.80
CA THR A 93 -0.53 -11.24 -7.59
C THR A 93 0.21 -10.19 -6.79
N ASN A 94 1.53 -10.30 -6.74
CA ASN A 94 2.37 -9.24 -6.18
C ASN A 94 3.58 -8.90 -7.04
N GLY A 95 3.73 -9.50 -8.22
CA GLY A 95 4.78 -9.18 -9.18
C GLY A 95 4.39 -9.53 -10.61
N ILE A 96 5.08 -8.92 -11.57
CA ILE A 96 5.05 -9.33 -12.98
C ILE A 96 6.48 -9.63 -13.43
N ILE A 97 6.65 -10.80 -14.05
CA ILE A 97 7.83 -11.12 -14.85
C ILE A 97 7.54 -10.61 -16.26
N ASP A 98 8.21 -9.53 -16.68
CA ASP A 98 8.00 -8.95 -18.00
C ASP A 98 8.61 -9.83 -19.12
N LYS A 99 8.05 -9.73 -20.33
CA LYS A 99 8.54 -10.49 -21.51
C LYS A 99 10.04 -10.30 -21.74
N LYS A 100 10.52 -9.06 -21.60
CA LYS A 100 11.93 -8.71 -21.77
C LYS A 100 12.84 -9.49 -20.82
N THR A 101 12.47 -9.66 -19.55
CA THR A 101 13.26 -10.42 -18.57
C THR A 101 13.36 -11.89 -18.95
N VAL A 102 12.31 -12.45 -19.55
CA VAL A 102 12.30 -13.84 -20.04
C VAL A 102 13.15 -13.99 -21.31
N GLU A 103 13.06 -13.03 -22.24
CA GLU A 103 13.87 -12.99 -23.46
C GLU A 103 15.38 -12.85 -23.16
N GLU A 104 15.73 -12.08 -22.11
CA GLU A 104 17.12 -11.99 -21.65
C GLU A 104 17.66 -13.34 -21.14
N GLY A 105 16.80 -14.26 -20.69
CA GLY A 105 17.14 -15.63 -20.28
C GLY A 105 18.04 -15.76 -19.03
N LYS A 106 18.50 -14.64 -18.46
CA LYS A 106 19.49 -14.65 -17.35
C LYS A 106 18.90 -15.04 -16.00
N ARG A 107 17.65 -14.66 -15.75
CA ARG A 107 16.98 -14.81 -14.44
C ARG A 107 15.79 -15.75 -14.48
N VAL A 108 15.11 -15.74 -15.62
CA VAL A 108 13.90 -16.50 -15.89
C VAL A 108 14.00 -16.97 -17.32
N THR A 109 13.69 -18.24 -17.56
CA THR A 109 13.61 -18.82 -18.90
C THR A 109 12.24 -19.43 -19.10
N LEU A 110 11.69 -19.28 -20.31
CA LEU A 110 10.48 -19.99 -20.72
C LEU A 110 10.88 -21.41 -21.13
N ASP A 111 10.26 -22.41 -20.51
CA ASP A 111 10.46 -23.81 -20.83
C ASP A 111 9.10 -24.47 -21.11
N GLY A 112 8.73 -24.48 -22.39
CA GLY A 112 7.41 -24.91 -22.86
C GLY A 112 6.28 -24.14 -22.18
N ASN A 113 5.55 -24.83 -21.30
CA ASN A 113 4.41 -24.28 -20.55
C ASN A 113 4.76 -23.86 -19.11
N THR A 114 6.03 -23.62 -18.82
CA THR A 114 6.51 -23.22 -17.49
C THR A 114 7.50 -22.06 -17.55
N LEU A 115 7.57 -21.28 -16.48
CA LEU A 115 8.65 -20.31 -16.26
C LEU A 115 9.62 -20.87 -15.23
N LYS A 116 10.88 -21.01 -15.62
CA LYS A 116 11.96 -21.44 -14.71
C LYS A 116 12.70 -20.22 -14.18
N VAL A 117 12.53 -19.91 -12.90
CA VAL A 117 13.16 -18.79 -12.20
C VAL A 117 14.41 -19.27 -11.47
N THR A 118 15.57 -18.74 -11.83
CA THR A 118 16.88 -19.06 -11.23
C THR A 118 17.44 -17.91 -10.40
N VAL A 119 17.00 -16.67 -10.65
CA VAL A 119 17.45 -15.48 -9.92
C VAL A 119 16.23 -14.60 -9.57
N PRO A 120 15.56 -14.87 -8.43
CA PRO A 120 14.35 -14.16 -8.02
C PRO A 120 14.62 -12.71 -7.63
N MET A 121 15.88 -12.39 -7.32
CA MET A 121 16.30 -11.11 -6.78
C MET A 121 17.71 -10.77 -7.27
N GLN A 122 17.92 -9.55 -7.75
CA GLN A 122 19.24 -9.04 -8.13
C GLN A 122 19.68 -7.93 -7.18
N VAL A 123 20.93 -7.98 -6.73
CA VAL A 123 21.58 -6.83 -6.08
C VAL A 123 22.32 -6.07 -7.17
N LYS A 124 21.96 -4.80 -7.39
CA LYS A 124 22.66 -3.92 -8.34
C LYS A 124 23.56 -2.99 -7.55
N GLU A 125 24.88 -3.13 -7.72
CA GLU A 125 25.89 -2.36 -6.99
C GLU A 125 26.14 -0.95 -7.54
N ALA A 126 25.45 -0.54 -8.61
CA ALA A 126 25.92 0.56 -9.45
C ALA A 126 25.73 1.99 -8.89
N LYS A 127 24.84 2.27 -7.92
CA LYS A 127 24.64 3.64 -7.35
C LYS A 127 23.97 3.60 -5.96
N GLY A 128 24.73 3.23 -4.93
CA GLY A 128 24.23 3.02 -3.57
C GLY A 128 23.47 1.70 -3.43
N PHE A 129 23.38 1.16 -2.22
CA PHE A 129 22.65 -0.08 -1.91
C PHE A 129 21.15 0.09 -2.24
N LYS A 130 20.76 -0.09 -3.50
CA LYS A 130 19.37 -0.30 -3.87
C LYS A 130 19.06 -1.74 -3.52
N PHE A 131 18.42 -1.92 -2.37
CA PHE A 131 17.90 -3.20 -1.93
C PHE A 131 17.18 -3.90 -3.09
N LYS A 132 17.74 -5.05 -3.50
CA LYS A 132 17.02 -6.21 -4.03
C LYS A 132 16.00 -5.86 -5.13
N ASP A 133 16.44 -5.78 -6.39
CA ASP A 133 15.60 -5.75 -7.59
C ASP A 133 14.86 -7.09 -7.72
N THR A 134 13.76 -7.21 -6.96
CA THR A 134 12.88 -8.37 -6.89
C THR A 134 11.74 -8.23 -7.90
N PHE A 135 11.08 -9.34 -8.22
CA PHE A 135 9.85 -9.29 -9.01
C PHE A 135 8.66 -8.71 -8.22
N LYS A 136 8.77 -8.56 -6.90
CA LYS A 136 7.71 -8.01 -6.06
C LYS A 136 7.50 -6.52 -6.37
N HIS A 137 6.25 -6.12 -6.54
CA HIS A 137 5.77 -4.81 -6.99
C HIS A 137 6.20 -4.41 -8.42
N LYS A 138 7.08 -5.19 -9.08
CA LYS A 138 7.58 -4.88 -10.41
C LYS A 138 6.50 -5.11 -11.46
N GLY A 139 6.38 -4.15 -12.37
CA GLY A 139 5.41 -4.23 -13.47
C GLY A 139 3.96 -4.01 -13.03
N ILE A 140 3.73 -3.51 -11.82
CA ILE A 140 2.38 -3.30 -11.28
C ILE A 140 2.00 -1.84 -11.40
N GLN A 141 0.77 -1.59 -11.82
CA GLN A 141 0.14 -0.29 -11.83
C GLN A 141 -0.85 -0.23 -10.67
N THR A 142 -0.54 0.65 -9.72
CA THR A 142 -1.43 1.01 -8.61
C THR A 142 -2.58 1.87 -9.13
N SER A 143 -3.76 1.75 -8.51
CA SER A 143 -4.87 2.66 -8.76
C SER A 143 -4.50 4.10 -8.40
N GLU A 144 -4.69 5.04 -9.33
CA GLU A 144 -4.49 6.48 -9.08
C GLU A 144 -5.43 6.99 -7.98
N TRP A 145 -6.66 6.48 -7.97
CA TRP A 145 -7.65 6.76 -6.93
C TRP A 145 -7.27 6.17 -5.58
N GLY A 146 -6.48 5.09 -5.55
CA GLY A 146 -5.95 4.55 -4.29
C GLY A 146 -5.04 5.53 -3.58
N GLY A 147 -4.21 6.26 -4.33
CA GLY A 147 -3.38 7.33 -3.77
C GLY A 147 -4.21 8.49 -3.22
N ALA A 148 -5.20 8.94 -4.00
CA ALA A 148 -6.11 10.02 -3.58
C ALA A 148 -6.93 9.65 -2.34
N TRP A 149 -7.45 8.41 -2.28
CA TRP A 149 -8.19 7.90 -1.12
C TRP A 149 -7.33 7.89 0.14
N CYS A 150 -6.10 7.36 0.07
CA CYS A 150 -5.19 7.34 1.23
C CYS A 150 -4.94 8.75 1.77
N VAL A 151 -4.73 9.75 0.89
CA VAL A 151 -4.55 11.15 1.29
C VAL A 151 -5.82 11.71 1.91
N ALA A 152 -6.97 11.55 1.24
CA ALA A 152 -8.26 12.03 1.74
C ALA A 152 -8.59 11.43 3.12
N PHE A 153 -8.35 10.14 3.30
CA PHE A 153 -8.57 9.44 4.54
C PHE A 153 -7.70 9.99 5.68
N ILE A 154 -6.40 10.17 5.44
CA ILE A 154 -5.49 10.73 6.44
C ILE A 154 -5.90 12.15 6.83
N LEU A 155 -6.36 12.96 5.87
CA LEU A 155 -6.86 14.31 6.16
C LEU A 155 -8.11 14.28 7.05
N VAL A 156 -9.07 13.40 6.75
CA VAL A 156 -10.30 13.26 7.55
C VAL A 156 -9.99 12.73 8.95
N LEU A 157 -9.12 11.73 9.07
CA LEU A 157 -8.69 11.19 10.35
C LEU A 157 -7.93 12.24 11.17
N GLY A 158 -6.99 12.96 10.54
CA GLY A 158 -6.24 14.04 11.17
C GLY A 158 -7.15 15.16 11.66
N PHE A 159 -8.16 15.53 10.88
CA PHE A 159 -9.18 16.50 11.28
C PHE A 159 -10.01 15.99 12.47
N ALA A 160 -10.49 14.75 12.43
CA ALA A 160 -11.25 14.17 13.53
C ALA A 160 -10.43 14.11 14.83
N LEU A 161 -9.17 13.72 14.75
CA LEU A 161 -8.24 13.72 15.89
C LEU A 161 -7.95 15.13 16.40
N GLY A 162 -7.80 16.12 15.50
CA GLY A 162 -7.62 17.52 15.88
C GLY A 162 -8.84 18.09 16.61
N MET A 163 -10.04 17.80 16.11
CA MET A 163 -11.30 18.22 16.74
C MET A 163 -11.56 17.50 18.07
N MET A 164 -11.16 16.25 18.18
CA MET A 164 -11.14 15.50 19.44
C MET A 164 -10.19 16.15 20.44
N ALA A 165 -8.96 16.49 20.04
CA ALA A 165 -7.98 17.16 20.89
C ALA A 165 -8.46 18.54 21.36
N GLU A 166 -9.08 19.32 20.48
CA GLU A 166 -9.69 20.60 20.86
C GLU A 166 -10.87 20.42 21.82
N GLY A 167 -11.73 19.41 21.58
CA GLY A 167 -12.81 19.07 22.51
C GLY A 167 -12.29 18.66 23.89
N PHE A 168 -11.20 17.90 23.93
CA PHE A 168 -10.53 17.50 25.15
C PHE A 168 -9.96 18.70 25.92
N THR A 169 -9.24 19.60 25.25
CA THR A 169 -8.69 20.79 25.92
C THR A 169 -9.80 21.74 26.38
N ASP A 170 -10.89 21.88 25.63
CA ASP A 170 -12.08 22.64 26.04
C ASP A 170 -12.77 22.02 27.27
N MET A 171 -12.90 20.69 27.29
CA MET A 171 -13.45 19.96 28.45
C MET A 171 -12.60 20.16 29.70
N CYS A 172 -11.27 20.12 29.55
CA CYS A 172 -10.32 20.34 30.64
C CYS A 172 -10.14 21.83 31.02
N GLY A 173 -10.74 22.76 30.28
CA GLY A 173 -10.57 24.21 30.49
C GLY A 173 -9.18 24.74 30.13
N LEU A 174 -8.40 23.99 29.34
CA LEU A 174 -7.00 24.27 28.99
C LEU A 174 -6.84 25.13 27.72
N LYS A 175 -7.83 25.99 27.43
CA LYS A 175 -7.83 26.75 26.18
C LYS A 175 -6.68 27.77 26.17
N LEU A 176 -5.81 27.70 25.17
CA LEU A 176 -4.79 28.71 24.92
C LEU A 176 -5.50 30.05 24.68
N THR A 177 -5.45 30.96 25.66
CA THR A 177 -5.85 32.35 25.46
C THR A 177 -4.93 32.94 24.39
N LYS A 178 -5.48 33.71 23.43
CA LYS A 178 -4.69 34.45 22.44
C LYS A 178 -3.45 35.04 23.12
N ILE A 179 -2.27 34.69 22.63
CA ILE A 179 -1.03 35.36 23.02
C ILE A 179 -1.28 36.84 22.68
N LYS A 180 -1.32 37.71 23.70
CA LYS A 180 -1.43 39.16 23.47
C LYS A 180 -0.16 39.57 22.75
N HIS A 181 -0.27 39.94 21.48
CA HIS A 181 0.80 40.60 20.77
C HIS A 181 0.92 42.00 21.39
N TYR A 182 1.91 42.20 22.26
CA TYR A 182 2.31 43.55 22.66
C TYR A 182 3.14 44.09 21.50
N GLU A 183 2.50 44.83 20.58
CA GLU A 183 3.23 45.76 19.74
C GLU A 183 3.79 46.83 20.69
N GLY A 184 5.13 46.86 20.81
CA GLY A 184 5.81 47.82 21.66
C GLY A 184 5.48 49.24 21.20
N VAL A 185 4.95 50.04 22.11
CA VAL A 185 4.94 51.49 21.97
C VAL A 185 6.37 51.96 22.24
N HIS A 186 7.08 52.37 21.19
CA HIS A 186 8.23 53.25 21.29
C HIS A 186 7.82 54.63 20.78
#